data_AF-A0A260MQT6-F1
#
_entry.id   AF-A0A260MQT6-F1
#
_cell.length_a   1.000
_cell.length_b   1.000
_cell.length_c   1.000
_cell.angle_alpha   90.00
_cell.angle_beta   90.00
_cell.angle_gamma   90.00
#
_symmetry.space_group_name_H-M   'P 1'
#
loop_
_entity.id
_entity.type
_entity.pdbx_description
1 polymer ?
#
loop_
_entity_poly.entity_id
_entity_poly.type
_entity_poly.pdbx_seq_one_letter_code
_entity_poly.pdbx_strand_id
1 'polypeptide(L)'
;MSTDRTDAITHIELACDVCALEPRDGGAGPRGAWWAVAMKDCCAGGQLMAHLACDEHFFDLISQKLPGVCTSCGHLSRTLSDVVDVAWTIGTGTDLPGRPGR
;
A
#
# COMPACT_ATOMS: atom_id res chain seq x y z
N MET A 1 42.62 15.83 7.25
CA MET A 1 41.62 14.82 7.61
C MET A 1 40.29 15.29 7.05
N SER A 2 39.89 14.77 5.90
CA SER A 2 38.66 15.17 5.20
C SER A 2 37.51 14.36 5.79
N THR A 3 36.49 15.04 6.33
CA THR A 3 35.26 14.40 6.82
C THR A 3 34.43 13.98 5.62
N ASP A 4 34.61 12.73 5.18
CA ASP A 4 33.66 12.06 4.31
C ASP A 4 32.40 11.76 5.14
N ARG A 5 31.46 12.71 5.13
CA ARG A 5 30.12 12.49 5.68
C ARG A 5 29.32 11.88 4.54
N THR A 6 29.45 10.56 4.39
CA THR A 6 28.56 9.80 3.51
C THR A 6 27.16 9.93 4.12
N ASP A 7 26.37 10.87 3.62
CA ASP A 7 24.92 10.91 3.82
C ASP A 7 24.36 9.64 3.16
N ALA A 8 24.40 8.54 3.90
CA ALA A 8 23.76 7.30 3.51
C ALA A 8 22.25 7.55 3.57
N ILE A 9 21.69 7.98 2.44
CA ILE A 9 20.24 7.92 2.22
C ILE A 9 19.88 6.45 2.39
N THR A 10 19.35 6.11 3.56
CA THR A 10 18.85 4.76 3.80
C THR A 10 17.63 4.63 2.92
N HIS A 11 17.75 3.85 1.85
CA HIS A 11 16.60 3.42 1.06
C HIS A 11 15.75 2.56 1.99
N ILE A 12 14.74 3.16 2.61
CA ILE A 12 13.75 2.42 3.38
C ILE A 12 12.86 1.74 2.35
N GLU A 13 13.05 0.43 2.19
CA GLU A 13 12.11 -0.39 1.44
C GLU A 13 10.81 -0.45 2.24
N LEU A 14 9.78 0.24 1.74
CA LEU A 14 8.43 0.13 2.28
C LEU A 14 7.92 -1.28 2.00
N ALA A 15 7.55 -2.01 3.04
CA ALA A 15 7.03 -3.37 2.92
C ALA A 15 5.52 -3.35 2.62
N CYS A 16 5.05 -4.34 1.88
CA CYS A 16 3.62 -4.59 1.72
C CYS A 16 3.02 -5.09 3.04
N ASP A 17 1.93 -4.46 3.50
CA ASP A 17 1.28 -4.78 4.78
C ASP A 17 0.77 -6.22 4.81
N VAL A 18 0.14 -6.68 3.72
CA VAL A 18 -0.40 -8.04 3.62
C VAL A 18 0.73 -9.07 3.62
N CYS A 19 1.84 -8.81 2.93
CA CYS A 19 3.01 -9.70 2.98
C CYS A 19 3.64 -9.76 4.39
N ALA A 20 3.57 -8.66 5.14
CA ALA A 20 4.12 -8.61 6.50
C ALA A 20 3.25 -9.37 7.51
N LEU A 21 1.94 -9.42 7.28
CA LEU A 21 0.99 -10.17 8.11
C LEU A 21 0.97 -11.67 7.77
N GLU A 22 1.08 -12.02 6.49
CA GLU A 22 1.00 -13.39 5.98
C GLU A 22 2.27 -13.76 5.18
N PRO A 23 3.40 -14.03 5.85
CA PRO A 23 4.61 -14.46 5.17
C PRO A 23 4.39 -15.83 4.50
N ARG A 24 4.70 -15.96 3.21
CA ARG A 24 4.60 -17.25 2.52
C ARG A 24 5.57 -18.25 3.14
N ASP A 25 5.11 -19.48 3.33
CA ASP A 25 5.97 -20.61 3.72
C ASP A 25 7.13 -20.74 2.72
N GLY A 26 8.37 -20.59 3.21
CA GLY A 26 9.58 -20.66 2.39
C GLY A 26 10.57 -19.49 2.55
N GLY A 27 10.28 -18.50 3.40
CA GLY A 27 11.30 -17.56 3.90
C GLY A 27 11.66 -16.39 2.97
N ALA A 28 10.90 -16.15 1.89
CA ALA A 28 10.98 -14.87 1.20
C ALA A 28 10.34 -13.80 2.10
N GLY A 29 11.13 -12.81 2.53
CA GLY A 29 10.64 -11.68 3.32
C GLY A 29 9.55 -10.88 2.59
N PRO A 30 8.91 -9.91 3.28
CA PRO A 30 7.81 -9.16 2.69
C PRO A 30 8.28 -8.44 1.42
N ARG A 31 7.44 -8.47 0.38
CA ARG A 31 7.75 -7.77 -0.86
C ARG A 31 7.66 -6.26 -0.66
N GLY A 32 8.45 -5.53 -1.42
CA GLY A 32 8.35 -4.07 -1.50
C GLY A 32 6.96 -3.62 -1.97
N ALA A 33 6.46 -2.57 -1.33
CA ALA A 33 5.24 -1.90 -1.70
C ALA A 33 5.46 -0.99 -2.91
N TRP A 34 4.53 -1.09 -3.87
CA TRP A 34 4.47 -0.26 -5.06
C TRP A 34 3.23 0.63 -5.07
N TRP A 35 2.28 0.39 -4.16
CA TRP A 35 1.01 1.09 -4.09
C TRP A 35 0.76 1.59 -2.67
N ALA A 36 0.32 2.83 -2.57
CA ALA A 36 -0.32 3.38 -1.38
C ALA A 36 -1.82 3.46 -1.65
N VAL A 37 -2.63 2.82 -0.81
CA VAL A 37 -4.07 2.67 -1.00
C VAL A 37 -4.81 3.16 0.24
N ALA A 38 -5.79 4.05 0.08
CA ALA A 38 -6.73 4.36 1.15
C ALA A 38 -7.97 3.48 1.01
N MET A 39 -8.21 2.62 1.99
CA MET A 39 -9.32 1.68 2.03
C MET A 39 -10.36 2.13 3.06
N LYS A 40 -11.64 1.90 2.76
CA LYS A 40 -12.76 2.13 3.68
C LYS A 40 -12.95 0.89 4.54
N ASP A 41 -12.72 1.02 5.83
CA ASP A 41 -13.00 -0.06 6.79
C ASP A 41 -14.51 -0.15 7.03
N CYS A 42 -15.14 -1.12 6.39
CA CYS A 42 -16.56 -1.39 6.55
C CYS A 42 -16.96 -1.84 7.98
N CYS A 43 -16.04 -2.36 8.78
CA CYS A 43 -16.29 -2.71 10.18
C CYS A 43 -16.23 -1.48 11.10
N ALA A 44 -15.45 -0.46 10.72
CA ALA A 44 -15.31 0.79 11.43
C ALA A 44 -16.15 1.94 10.83
N GLY A 45 -17.30 1.64 10.22
CA GLY A 45 -18.22 2.65 9.71
C GLY A 45 -17.69 3.44 8.49
N GLY A 46 -16.79 2.84 7.71
CA GLY A 46 -16.22 3.44 6.50
C GLY A 46 -15.03 4.36 6.77
N GLN A 47 -14.39 4.27 7.94
CA GLN A 47 -13.16 5.02 8.23
C GLN A 47 -12.06 4.69 7.21
N LEU A 48 -11.33 5.71 6.77
CA LEU A 48 -10.25 5.55 5.79
C LEU A 48 -8.95 5.09 6.46
N MET A 49 -8.46 3.94 6.04
CA MET A 49 -7.21 3.33 6.48
C MET A 49 -6.20 3.31 5.34
N ALA A 50 -4.98 3.79 5.61
CA ALA A 50 -3.90 3.77 4.63
C ALA A 50 -3.17 2.43 4.68
N HIS A 51 -2.96 1.84 3.51
CA HIS A 51 -2.28 0.56 3.33
C HIS A 51 -1.20 0.62 2.25
N LEU A 52 -0.14 -0.16 2.46
CA LEU A 52 0.93 -0.36 1.49
C LEU A 52 0.79 -1.74 0.84
N ALA A 53 0.74 -1.78 -0.49
CA ALA A 53 0.55 -3.01 -1.26
C ALA A 53 1.67 -3.20 -2.30
N CYS A 54 2.14 -4.44 -2.45
CA CYS A 54 2.86 -4.84 -3.65
C CYS A 54 1.87 -5.06 -4.80
N ASP A 55 2.37 -5.18 -6.04
CA ASP A 55 1.51 -5.38 -7.21
C ASP A 55 0.54 -6.56 -7.06
N GLU A 56 1.01 -7.72 -6.59
CA GLU A 56 0.15 -8.92 -6.42
C GLU A 56 -1.06 -8.60 -5.52
N HIS A 57 -0.82 -8.06 -4.32
CA HIS A 57 -1.92 -7.77 -3.38
C HIS A 57 -2.80 -6.60 -3.81
N PHE A 58 -2.26 -5.62 -4.55
CA PHE A 58 -3.08 -4.57 -5.13
C PHE A 58 -3.99 -5.12 -6.24
N PHE A 59 -3.47 -5.96 -7.13
CA PHE A 59 -4.25 -6.58 -8.19
C PHE A 59 -5.31 -7.54 -7.66
N ASP A 60 -4.99 -8.31 -6.62
CA ASP A 60 -5.98 -9.15 -5.93
C ASP A 60 -7.12 -8.31 -5.34
N LEU A 61 -6.79 -7.18 -4.69
CA LEU A 61 -7.78 -6.26 -4.13
C LEU A 61 -8.74 -5.71 -5.21
N ILE A 62 -8.21 -5.20 -6.32
CA ILE A 62 -9.06 -4.56 -7.36
C ILE A 62 -9.76 -5.58 -8.27
N SER A 63 -9.26 -6.81 -8.35
CA SER A 63 -9.85 -7.88 -9.16
C SER A 63 -10.87 -8.71 -8.39
N GLN A 64 -11.15 -8.37 -7.14
CA GLN A 64 -12.14 -9.06 -6.32
C GLN A 64 -13.51 -9.07 -7.01
N LYS A 65 -14.22 -10.20 -6.91
CA LYS A 65 -15.58 -10.32 -7.44
C LYS A 65 -16.54 -9.54 -6.57
N LEU A 66 -17.25 -8.59 -7.18
CA LEU A 66 -18.30 -7.80 -6.53
C LEU A 66 -19.68 -8.14 -7.13
N PRO A 67 -20.76 -8.05 -6.34
CA PRO A 67 -20.81 -7.62 -4.94
C PRO A 67 -20.16 -8.62 -3.96
N GLY A 68 -19.51 -8.10 -2.92
CA GLY A 68 -18.85 -8.87 -1.87
C GLY A 68 -19.44 -8.55 -0.49
N VAL A 69 -19.54 -9.56 0.38
CA VAL A 69 -20.02 -9.39 1.76
C VAL A 69 -18.84 -9.60 2.70
N CYS A 70 -18.59 -8.61 3.57
CA CYS A 70 -17.57 -8.73 4.61
C CYS A 70 -17.94 -9.88 5.56
N THR A 71 -17.03 -10.83 5.75
CA THR A 71 -17.26 -11.98 6.63
C THR A 71 -17.27 -11.60 8.11
N SER A 72 -16.67 -10.46 8.48
CA SER A 72 -16.60 -9.98 9.86
C SER A 72 -17.84 -9.19 10.30
N CYS A 73 -18.32 -8.23 9.49
CA CYS A 73 -19.43 -7.34 9.87
C CYS A 73 -20.70 -7.49 9.01
N GLY A 74 -20.67 -8.30 7.95
CA GLY A 74 -21.81 -8.49 7.04
C GLY A 74 -22.09 -7.33 6.09
N HIS A 75 -21.23 -6.30 6.05
CA HIS A 75 -21.40 -5.17 5.14
C HIS A 75 -21.28 -5.59 3.67
N LEU A 76 -22.18 -5.07 2.83
CA LEU A 76 -22.22 -5.35 1.40
C LEU A 76 -21.49 -4.26 0.62
N SER A 77 -20.39 -4.63 -0.03
CA SER A 77 -19.72 -3.79 -1.03
C SER A 77 -20.24 -4.16 -2.41
N ARG A 78 -20.79 -3.19 -3.15
CA ARG A 78 -21.34 -3.38 -4.49
C ARG A 78 -20.34 -3.03 -5.58
N THR A 79 -19.46 -2.08 -5.28
CA THR A 79 -18.46 -1.53 -6.21
C THR A 79 -17.10 -1.43 -5.54
N LEU A 80 -16.04 -1.32 -6.34
CA LEU A 80 -14.69 -1.17 -5.80
C LEU A 80 -14.58 0.11 -4.95
N SER A 81 -15.32 1.16 -5.30
CA SER A 81 -15.37 2.43 -4.58
C SER A 81 -16.00 2.35 -3.17
N ASP A 82 -16.69 1.26 -2.86
CA ASP A 82 -17.18 0.97 -1.50
C ASP A 82 -16.04 0.51 -0.59
N VAL A 83 -14.92 0.03 -1.17
CA VAL A 83 -13.77 -0.53 -0.46
C VAL A 83 -12.51 0.32 -0.62
N VAL A 84 -12.25 0.85 -1.81
CA VAL A 84 -11.07 1.64 -2.15
C VAL A 84 -11.50 3.07 -2.47
N ASP A 85 -10.94 4.02 -1.74
CA ASP A 85 -11.18 5.44 -2.01
C ASP A 85 -10.17 5.98 -3.02
N VAL A 86 -8.89 5.69 -2.81
CA VAL A 86 -7.81 6.18 -3.64
C VAL A 86 -6.63 5.20 -3.65
N ALA A 87 -5.92 5.10 -4.78
CA ALA A 87 -4.71 4.29 -4.92
C ALA A 87 -3.68 5.01 -5.81
N TRP A 88 -2.43 5.09 -5.36
CA TRP A 88 -1.32 5.75 -6.07
C TRP A 88 -0.08 4.87 -6.10
N THR A 89 0.70 4.95 -7.17
CA THR A 89 2.00 4.29 -7.27
C THR A 89 3.07 5.01 -6.44
N ILE A 90 3.83 4.24 -5.67
CA ILE A 90 4.94 4.70 -4.84
C ILE A 90 6.18 4.82 -5.74
N GLY A 91 6.89 5.94 -5.65
CA GLY A 91 8.17 6.13 -6.34
C GLY A 91 8.08 6.47 -7.83
N THR A 92 6.90 6.46 -8.46
CA THR A 92 6.69 7.16 -9.73
C THR A 92 6.57 8.64 -9.40
N GLY A 93 7.64 9.40 -9.62
CA GLY A 93 7.73 10.81 -9.24
C GLY A 93 6.48 11.59 -9.62
N THR A 94 5.67 11.97 -8.63
CA THR A 94 5.27 13.36 -8.60
C THR A 94 6.55 14.10 -8.27
N ASP A 95 7.08 14.82 -9.25
CA ASP A 95 8.05 15.87 -8.98
C ASP A 95 7.55 16.62 -7.75
N LEU A 96 8.27 16.52 -6.63
CA LEU A 96 8.06 17.43 -5.53
C LEU A 96 8.31 18.83 -6.11
N PRO A 97 7.30 19.72 -6.19
CA PRO A 97 7.55 21.06 -6.67
C PRO A 97 8.41 21.75 -5.62
N GLY A 98 9.71 21.88 -5.86
CA GLY A 98 10.57 22.67 -4.96
C GLY A 98 12.04 22.32 -4.83
N ARG A 99 12.65 21.48 -5.70
CA ARG A 99 14.12 21.35 -5.68
C ARG A 99 14.75 22.22 -6.77
N PRO A 100 15.25 23.45 -6.47
CA PRO A 100 16.08 24.16 -7.42
C PRO A 100 17.36 23.35 -7.65
N GLY A 101 17.65 23.10 -8.94
CA GLY A 101 18.88 22.45 -9.37
C GLY A 101 20.10 23.22 -8.88
N ARG A 102 21.15 22.47 -8.55
CA ARG A 102 22.49 23.01 -8.40
C ARG A 102 23.46 22.11 -9.15
#